data_AF-A0A6P0P038-F1
#
_entry.id   AF-A0A6P0P038-F1
#
_cell.length_a   1.000
_cell.length_b   1.000
_cell.length_c   1.000
_cell.angle_alpha   90.00
_cell.angle_beta   90.00
_cell.angle_gamma   90.00
#
_symmetry.space_group_name_H-M   'P 1'
#
loop_
_entity.id
_entity.type
_entity.pdbx_description
1 polymer ?
#
loop_
_entity_poly.entity_id
_entity_poly.type
_entity_poly.pdbx_seq_one_letter_code
_entity_poly.pdbx_strand_id
1 'polypeptide(L)'
;MGRLLSIILSIMNAKEGTVSIDEIENGIHYSIMEKVWQSIAVATRKSNTQLFATTHSYECINAAHQAFSNSELYDFRYFRLEREKETNIIKSLTYDKDNIETSLELNLEMR
;
A
#
# COMPACT_ATOMS: atom_id res chain seq x y z
N MET A 1 1.31 -18.37 6.98
CA MET A 1 2.63 -18.43 6.30
C MET A 1 2.56 -18.35 4.77
N GLY A 2 1.46 -18.68 4.08
CA GLY A 2 1.39 -18.65 2.61
C GLY A 2 1.09 -17.31 1.92
N ARG A 3 0.59 -16.30 2.64
CA ARG A 3 0.12 -15.04 2.02
C ARG A 3 1.25 -14.26 1.35
N LEU A 4 2.32 -13.93 2.07
CA LEU A 4 3.47 -13.21 1.50
C LEU A 4 4.08 -13.94 0.30
N LEU A 5 4.27 -15.26 0.40
CA LEU A 5 4.78 -16.06 -0.71
C LEU A 5 3.87 -15.97 -1.94
N SER A 6 2.56 -16.07 -1.76
CA SER A 6 1.60 -15.92 -2.85
C SER A 6 1.68 -14.54 -3.50
N ILE A 7 1.81 -13.46 -2.71
CA ILE A 7 1.96 -12.10 -3.23
C ILE A 7 3.22 -11.98 -4.07
N ILE A 8 4.37 -12.44 -3.55
CA ILE A 8 5.66 -12.37 -4.25
C ILE A 8 5.61 -13.18 -5.55
N LEU A 9 5.06 -14.39 -5.53
CA LEU A 9 4.93 -15.22 -6.74
C LEU A 9 4.05 -14.55 -7.79
N SER A 10 2.91 -13.95 -7.40
CA SER A 10 2.06 -13.20 -8.32
C SER A 10 2.80 -12.01 -8.95
N ILE A 11 3.56 -11.25 -8.16
CA ILE A 11 4.39 -10.14 -8.64
C ILE A 11 5.44 -10.63 -9.64
N MET A 12 6.18 -11.70 -9.31
CA MET A 12 7.23 -12.22 -10.17
C MET A 12 6.70 -12.82 -11.48
N ASN A 13 5.53 -13.46 -11.44
CA ASN A 13 4.87 -14.01 -12.63
C ASN A 13 4.31 -12.92 -13.55
N ALA A 14 4.07 -11.71 -13.04
CA ALA A 14 3.54 -10.57 -13.78
C ALA A 14 4.64 -9.57 -14.19
N LYS A 15 5.87 -10.04 -14.42
CA LYS A 15 7.02 -9.21 -14.82
C LYS A 15 6.65 -8.23 -15.94
N GLU A 16 7.04 -6.96 -15.77
CA GLU A 16 6.74 -5.83 -16.67
C GLU A 16 5.22 -5.52 -16.81
N GLY A 17 4.40 -6.08 -15.92
CA GLY A 17 2.96 -5.95 -15.94
C GLY A 17 2.39 -5.32 -14.67
N THR A 18 1.17 -5.73 -14.34
CA THR A 18 0.40 -5.16 -13.22
C THR A 18 -0.21 -6.28 -12.38
N VAL A 19 -0.22 -6.09 -11.06
CA VAL A 19 -0.89 -6.96 -10.10
C VAL A 19 -1.86 -6.13 -9.28
N SER A 20 -3.07 -6.65 -9.07
CA SER A 20 -4.08 -6.06 -8.18
C SER A 20 -4.40 -7.02 -7.05
N ILE A 21 -4.32 -6.56 -5.81
CA ILE A 21 -4.56 -7.37 -4.61
C ILE A 21 -5.61 -6.70 -3.73
N ASP A 22 -6.70 -7.42 -3.50
CA ASP A 22 -7.71 -7.01 -2.54
C ASP A 22 -7.31 -7.43 -1.12
N GLU A 23 -7.49 -6.53 -0.15
CA GLU A 23 -7.11 -6.68 1.26
C GLU A 23 -5.70 -7.25 1.43
N ILE A 24 -4.69 -6.47 1.03
CA ILE A 24 -3.31 -6.94 0.98
C ILE A 24 -2.78 -7.39 2.35
N GLU A 25 -3.28 -6.78 3.42
CA GLU A 25 -2.95 -7.05 4.82
C GLU A 25 -3.59 -8.32 5.39
N ASN A 26 -4.55 -8.93 4.70
CA ASN A 26 -5.37 -10.00 5.27
C ASN A 26 -4.51 -11.19 5.74
N GLY A 27 -4.67 -11.56 7.02
CA GLY A 27 -3.91 -12.63 7.68
C GLY A 27 -2.46 -12.26 8.03
N ILE A 28 -2.09 -10.98 7.99
CA ILE A 28 -0.77 -10.47 8.36
C ILE A 28 -0.89 -9.66 9.65
N HIS A 29 -0.12 -10.04 10.67
CA HIS A 29 -0.10 -9.30 11.94
C HIS A 29 0.63 -7.95 11.76
N TYR A 30 0.10 -6.88 12.35
CA TYR A 30 0.62 -5.51 12.17
C TYR A 30 2.12 -5.38 12.51
N SER A 31 2.61 -6.14 13.50
CA SER A 31 4.02 -6.09 13.94
C SER A 31 5.04 -6.53 12.89
N ILE A 32 4.63 -7.20 11.81
CA ILE A 32 5.50 -7.61 10.70
C ILE A 32 5.19 -6.88 9.39
N MET A 33 4.18 -6.02 9.38
CA MET A 33 3.62 -5.43 8.16
C MET A 33 4.64 -4.57 7.41
N GLU A 34 5.50 -3.84 8.12
CA GLU A 34 6.56 -3.03 7.49
C GLU A 34 7.55 -3.93 6.73
N LYS A 35 7.99 -5.04 7.32
CA LYS A 35 8.90 -6.01 6.67
C LYS A 35 8.25 -6.69 5.46
N VAL A 36 6.95 -6.93 5.54
CA VAL A 36 6.14 -7.44 4.43
C VAL A 36 6.17 -6.43 3.27
N TRP A 37 5.89 -5.16 3.54
CA TRP A 37 5.94 -4.10 2.53
C TRP A 37 7.33 -3.90 1.93
N GLN A 38 8.39 -3.96 2.73
CA GLN A 38 9.77 -3.93 2.24
C GLN A 38 10.02 -5.07 1.25
N SER A 39 9.55 -6.29 1.56
CA SER A 39 9.69 -7.46 0.69
C SER A 39 8.90 -7.30 -0.62
N ILE A 40 7.69 -6.75 -0.53
CA ILE A 40 6.83 -6.45 -1.69
C ILE A 40 7.51 -5.42 -2.59
N ALA A 41 8.02 -4.31 -2.02
CA ALA A 41 8.71 -3.25 -2.77
C ALA A 41 9.94 -3.79 -3.51
N VAL A 42 10.73 -4.67 -2.88
CA VAL A 42 11.85 -5.33 -3.56
C VAL A 42 11.36 -6.19 -4.73
N ALA A 43 10.29 -6.95 -4.55
CA ALA A 43 9.76 -7.83 -5.60
C ALA A 43 9.20 -7.04 -6.79
N THR A 44 8.42 -5.98 -6.54
CA THR A 44 7.83 -5.14 -7.59
C THR A 44 8.92 -4.43 -8.41
N ARG A 45 9.92 -3.85 -7.75
CA ARG A 45 11.03 -3.18 -8.43
C ARG A 45 11.88 -4.14 -9.26
N LYS A 46 12.22 -5.32 -8.71
CA LYS A 46 13.00 -6.33 -9.45
C LYS A 46 12.30 -6.88 -10.68
N SER A 47 10.97 -6.95 -10.64
CA SER A 47 10.15 -7.46 -11.74
C SER A 47 9.62 -6.36 -12.66
N ASN A 48 9.88 -5.08 -12.35
CA ASN A 48 9.27 -3.93 -13.01
C ASN A 48 7.73 -4.05 -13.06
N THR A 49 7.11 -4.50 -11.96
CA THR A 49 5.67 -4.77 -11.87
C THR A 49 4.98 -3.68 -11.06
N GLN A 50 3.91 -3.09 -11.59
CA GLN A 50 3.07 -2.16 -10.85
C GLN A 50 2.08 -2.91 -9.96
N LEU A 51 2.03 -2.55 -8.67
CA LEU A 51 1.09 -3.13 -7.71
C LEU A 51 0.00 -2.13 -7.35
N PHE A 52 -1.25 -2.53 -7.51
CA PHE A 52 -2.41 -1.88 -6.91
C PHE A 52 -2.93 -2.74 -5.77
N ALA A 53 -3.17 -2.13 -4.62
CA ALA A 53 -3.63 -2.83 -3.43
C ALA A 53 -4.72 -2.06 -2.72
N THR A 54 -5.71 -2.76 -2.19
CA THR A 54 -6.72 -2.19 -1.29
C THR A 54 -6.41 -2.59 0.15
N THR A 55 -6.86 -1.76 1.07
CA THR A 55 -6.76 -1.99 2.52
C THR A 55 -7.85 -1.19 3.21
N HIS A 56 -8.36 -1.71 4.32
CA HIS A 56 -9.16 -0.95 5.28
C HIS A 56 -8.41 -0.72 6.60
N SER A 57 -7.16 -1.19 6.70
CA SER A 57 -6.30 -1.05 7.88
C SER A 57 -5.47 0.23 7.80
N TYR A 58 -5.61 1.05 8.84
CA TYR A 58 -4.76 2.22 9.08
C TYR A 58 -3.30 1.80 9.34
N GLU A 59 -3.10 0.71 10.08
CA GLU A 59 -1.79 0.15 10.39
C GLU A 59 -1.07 -0.32 9.11
N CYS A 60 -1.81 -0.86 8.14
CA CYS A 60 -1.27 -1.24 6.84
C CYS A 60 -0.78 -0.01 6.05
N ILE A 61 -1.54 1.08 6.03
CA ILE A 61 -1.16 2.33 5.36
C ILE A 61 0.10 2.91 5.99
N ASN A 62 0.16 2.99 7.32
CA ASN A 62 1.33 3.49 8.04
C ASN A 62 2.55 2.59 7.81
N ALA A 63 2.39 1.28 7.92
CA ALA A 63 3.48 0.33 7.68
C ALA A 63 4.01 0.38 6.24
N ALA A 64 3.15 0.61 5.25
CA ALA A 64 3.56 0.87 3.88
C ALA A 64 4.42 2.14 3.83
N HIS A 65 3.89 3.27 4.32
CA HIS A 65 4.62 4.54 4.32
C HIS A 65 6.01 4.41 4.97
N GLN A 66 6.12 3.78 6.15
CA GLN A 66 7.40 3.54 6.81
C GLN A 66 8.36 2.69 5.95
N ALA A 67 7.87 1.60 5.36
CA ALA A 67 8.67 0.73 4.50
C ALA A 67 9.24 1.47 3.27
N PHE A 68 8.45 2.35 2.65
CA PHE A 68 8.89 3.13 1.50
C PHE A 68 9.73 4.36 1.88
N SER A 69 9.49 4.98 3.04
CA SER A 69 10.33 6.06 3.58
C SER A 69 11.73 5.57 3.95
N ASN A 70 11.87 4.33 4.39
CA ASN A 70 13.15 3.68 4.70
C ASN A 70 13.88 3.11 3.47
N SER A 71 13.35 3.35 2.26
CA SER A 71 13.91 2.86 1.00
C SER A 71 14.58 4.00 0.23
N GLU A 72 15.60 3.67 -0.60
CA GLU A 72 16.30 4.65 -1.45
C GLU A 72 15.38 5.39 -2.43
N LEU A 73 14.30 4.72 -2.85
CA LEU A 73 13.26 5.27 -3.70
C LEU A 73 11.92 5.26 -2.97
N TYR A 74 11.22 6.40 -3.01
CA TYR A 74 9.84 6.52 -2.57
C TYR A 74 8.90 6.54 -3.79
N ASP A 75 8.39 5.36 -4.15
CA ASP A 75 7.51 5.09 -5.29
C ASP A 75 6.10 4.63 -4.85
N PHE A 76 5.72 4.95 -3.60
CA PHE A 76 4.41 4.63 -3.02
C PHE A 76 3.44 5.80 -3.13
N ARG A 77 2.17 5.50 -3.39
CA ARG A 77 1.07 6.47 -3.41
C ARG A 77 -0.17 5.86 -2.79
N TYR A 78 -0.85 6.62 -1.94
CA TYR A 78 -2.11 6.21 -1.32
C TYR A 78 -3.27 6.99 -1.94
N PHE A 79 -4.37 6.28 -2.19
CA PHE A 79 -5.61 6.87 -2.70
C PHE A 79 -6.74 6.53 -1.73
N ARG A 80 -7.26 7.54 -1.03
CA ARG A 80 -8.45 7.38 -0.19
C ARG A 80 -9.69 7.56 -1.05
N LEU A 81 -10.56 6.56 -1.06
CA LEU A 81 -11.82 6.60 -1.79
C LEU A 81 -12.94 7.00 -0.84
N GLU A 82 -13.65 8.07 -1.17
CA GLU A 82 -14.75 8.60 -0.37
C GLU A 82 -16.00 8.76 -1.23
N ARG A 83 -17.17 8.49 -0.64
CA ARG A 83 -18.45 8.74 -1.30
C ARG A 83 -18.99 10.10 -0.89
N GLU A 84 -19.20 10.98 -1.86
CA GLU A 84 -19.86 12.26 -1.64
C GLU A 84 -21.35 12.04 -1.31
N LYS A 85 -21.80 12.56 -0.17
CA LYS A 85 -23.15 12.30 0.38
C LYS A 85 -24.27 12.81 -0.52
N GLU A 86 -24.05 13.93 -1.21
CA GLU A 86 -25.08 14.61 -1.99
C GLU A 86 -25.25 14.00 -3.39
N THR A 87 -24.13 13.67 -4.04
CA THR A 87 -24.12 13.20 -5.42
C THR A 87 -24.04 11.68 -5.55
N ASN A 88 -23.71 10.97 -4.46
CA ASN A 88 -23.34 9.55 -4.44
C ASN A 88 -22.12 9.18 -5.31
N ILE A 89 -21.38 10.16 -5.80
CA ILE A 89 -20.17 9.95 -6.62
C ILE A 89 -19.00 9.56 -5.70
N ILE A 90 -18.20 8.60 -6.15
CA ILE A 90 -16.94 8.23 -5.49
C ILE A 90 -15.85 9.19 -5.96
N LYS A 91 -15.18 9.85 -5.02
CA LYS A 91 -14.03 10.72 -5.24
C LYS A 91 -12.77 10.05 -4.67
N SER A 92 -11.63 10.34 -5.28
CA SER A 92 -10.32 9.89 -4.79
C SER A 92 -9.52 11.08 -4.27
N LEU A 93 -9.08 11.01 -3.02
CA LEU A 93 -8.05 11.91 -2.47
C LEU A 93 -6.69 11.23 -2.64
N THR A 94 -5.75 11.96 -3.22
CA THR A 94 -4.38 11.45 -3.42
C THR A 94 -3.52 11.89 -2.27
N TYR A 95 -2.79 10.95 -1.68
CA TYR A 95 -1.82 11.18 -0.64
C TYR A 95 -0.43 10.80 -1.17
N ASP A 96 0.43 11.81 -1.29
CA ASP A 96 1.86 11.62 -1.53
C ASP A 96 2.63 11.44 -0.20
N LYS A 97 3.96 11.39 -0.27
CA LYS A 97 4.81 11.22 0.92
C LYS A 97 4.49 12.26 2.00
N ASP A 98 4.52 13.54 1.62
CA ASP A 98 4.42 14.66 2.54
C ASP A 98 3.01 14.74 3.14
N ASN A 99 1.98 14.45 2.35
CA ASN A 99 0.60 14.39 2.83
C ASN A 99 0.39 13.29 3.87
N ILE A 100 0.97 12.11 3.67
CA ILE A 100 0.88 11.00 4.63
C ILE A 100 1.63 11.38 5.92
N GLU A 101 2.86 11.87 5.79
CA GLU A 101 3.70 12.25 6.93
C GLU A 101 3.02 13.33 7.79
N THR A 102 2.52 14.40 7.16
CA THR A 102 1.74 15.46 7.83
C THR A 102 0.49 14.90 8.52
N SER A 103 -0.23 14.00 7.85
CA SER A 103 -1.46 13.41 8.41
C SER A 103 -1.18 12.53 9.62
N LEU A 104 -0.06 11.80 9.63
CA LEU A 104 0.39 11.00 10.77
C LEU A 104 0.80 11.89 11.94
N GLU A 105 1.57 12.96 11.70
CA GLU A 105 2.00 13.91 12.73
C GLU A 105 0.82 14.60 13.43
N LEU A 106 -0.16 15.02 12.63
CA LEU A 106 -1.35 15.72 13.11
C LEU A 106 -2.47 14.77 13.59
N ASN A 107 -2.24 13.45 13.58
CA ASN A 107 -3.24 12.42 13.90
C ASN A 107 -4.57 12.60 13.13
N LEU A 108 -4.48 12.95 11.84
CA LEU A 108 -5.64 13.10 10.97
C LEU A 108 -6.16 11.74 10.51
N GLU A 109 -7.48 11.61 10.38
CA GLU A 109 -8.11 10.38 9.89
C GLU A 109 -7.87 10.22 8.38
N MET A 110 -7.09 9.20 8.01
CA MET A 110 -6.77 8.85 6.61
C MET A 110 -7.56 7.65 6.06
N ARG A 111 -8.33 6.96 6.91
CA ARG A 111 -9.16 5.80 6.51
C ARG A 111 -10.51 6.26 6.04
#